data_AF-A0A957BQY8-F1
#
_entry.id   AF-A0A957BQY8-F1
#
_cell.length_a   1.000
_cell.length_b   1.000
_cell.length_c   1.000
_cell.angle_alpha   90.00
_cell.angle_beta   90.00
_cell.angle_gamma   90.00
#
_symmetry.space_group_name_H-M   'P 1'
#
loop_
_entity.id
_entity.type
_entity.pdbx_description
1 polymer ?
#
loop_
_entity_poly.entity_id
_entity_poly.type
_entity_poly.pdbx_seq_one_letter_code
_entity_poly.pdbx_strand_id
1 'polypeptide(L)'
;PYVSLGDELAAQTYLLDLSLQANVAPFNAGYRWVGEELETVAAREGKTMDVAATLSDLMNAAQTVVQTRQLDLVMLPVAPSLENADRYLEAARDLTSQTFQLVGYDPFVDQEIAWSTDRDTFTSWIEAGPDGLDLRADTFRPFLDAQARTLNDTADGLRFIEPTDVMEKLHGAIRAGVASTTVRIRYRSTSYEVVSGDTGNRIARKTGIPFFLIQQANPNLDFETTTLYVGDTIQLPSRDLVLPIDPVPGKRIVVNLNTQSLVAYENGAEVFNWPISSGLPNAPTSPGIFQILTHNDVASGSSYTLCGDRGCGQWQMYWFMGIYEVIPGLMNGFHGAVLLPGGQYLGGGNVGQPYTFGCVMSRDDQAQQLYEWAAEGTVVEIISNEFQPQSDLGRAAAELTGGI
;
A
#
# COMPACT_ATOMS: atom_id res chain seq x y z
N PRO A 1 23.53 12.36 28.89
CA PRO A 1 24.35 11.17 28.56
C PRO A 1 25.73 11.26 29.23
N TYR A 2 26.18 10.20 29.90
CA TYR A 2 27.54 10.11 30.45
C TYR A 2 28.34 9.17 29.57
N VAL A 3 29.48 9.64 29.05
CA VAL A 3 30.41 8.79 28.29
C VAL A 3 31.59 8.47 29.19
N SER A 4 31.80 7.19 29.47
CA SER A 4 32.99 6.74 30.18
C SER A 4 34.16 6.65 29.19
N LEU A 5 35.19 7.46 29.39
CA LEU A 5 36.41 7.38 28.57
C LEU A 5 37.27 6.14 28.87
N GLY A 6 36.92 5.37 29.91
CA GLY A 6 37.53 4.06 30.18
C GLY A 6 36.89 2.92 29.37
N ASP A 7 35.82 3.20 28.63
CA ASP A 7 35.14 2.27 27.74
C ASP A 7 35.10 2.88 26.33
N GLU A 8 36.12 2.55 25.53
CA GLU A 8 36.30 3.09 24.18
C GLU A 8 35.12 2.74 23.26
N LEU A 9 34.50 1.57 23.43
CA LEU A 9 33.36 1.15 22.64
C LEU A 9 32.12 2.00 22.96
N ALA A 10 31.89 2.31 24.23
CA ALA A 10 30.81 3.20 24.64
C ALA A 10 31.01 4.62 24.09
N ALA A 11 32.25 5.13 24.11
CA ALA A 11 32.58 6.43 23.55
C ALA A 11 32.42 6.48 22.02
N GLN A 12 32.87 5.44 21.32
CA GLN A 12 32.70 5.31 19.88
C GLN A 12 31.23 5.24 19.48
N THR A 13 30.42 4.46 20.20
CA THR A 13 28.97 4.33 19.95
C THR A 13 28.27 5.67 20.13
N TYR A 14 28.61 6.41 21.20
CA TYR A 14 28.09 7.75 21.42
C TYR A 14 28.45 8.71 20.28
N LEU A 15 29.70 8.68 19.80
CA LEU A 15 30.12 9.52 18.69
C LEU A 15 29.44 9.09 17.37
N LEU A 16 29.19 7.81 17.14
CA LEU A 16 28.39 7.36 16.00
C LEU A 16 26.97 7.93 16.06
N ASP A 17 26.31 7.88 17.21
CA ASP A 17 24.98 8.47 17.40
C ASP A 17 25.00 10.00 17.22
N LEU A 18 26.04 10.67 17.73
CA LEU A 18 26.23 12.11 17.56
C LEU A 18 26.45 12.49 16.09
N SER A 19 27.12 11.63 15.31
CA SER A 19 27.38 11.87 13.88
C SER A 19 26.09 12.05 13.09
N LEU A 20 25.02 11.34 13.47
CA LEU A 20 23.70 11.45 12.84
C LEU A 20 23.09 12.85 12.99
N GLN A 21 23.54 13.62 13.98
CA GLN A 21 23.09 14.99 14.24
C GLN A 21 24.10 16.04 13.77
N ALA A 22 25.40 15.73 13.85
CA ALA A 22 26.48 16.65 13.53
C ALA A 22 26.78 16.74 12.02
N ASN A 23 26.52 15.67 11.28
CA ASN A 23 26.75 15.64 9.84
C ASN A 23 25.87 16.65 9.12
N VAL A 24 26.43 17.32 8.11
CA VAL A 24 25.74 18.24 7.22
C VAL A 24 25.80 17.65 5.82
N ALA A 25 24.65 17.30 5.25
CA ALA A 25 24.60 16.78 3.89
C ALA A 25 25.12 17.83 2.88
N PRO A 26 25.83 17.42 1.82
CA PRO A 26 26.17 18.33 0.74
C PRO A 26 24.90 18.84 0.06
N PHE A 27 24.97 20.06 -0.45
CA PHE A 27 23.89 20.69 -1.20
C PHE A 27 24.23 20.63 -2.69
N ASN A 28 23.55 19.78 -3.46
CA ASN A 28 23.69 19.78 -4.91
C ASN A 28 23.16 21.09 -5.50
N ALA A 29 23.72 21.49 -6.65
CA ALA A 29 23.22 22.64 -7.39
C ALA A 29 21.72 22.48 -7.69
N GLY A 30 20.96 23.57 -7.52
CA GLY A 30 19.51 23.54 -7.65
C GLY A 30 18.96 24.86 -8.17
N TYR A 31 17.75 25.21 -7.75
CA TYR A 31 17.02 26.32 -8.36
C TYR A 31 16.28 27.16 -7.31
N ARG A 32 15.99 28.41 -7.66
CA ARG A 32 15.16 29.32 -6.85
C ARG A 32 14.51 30.37 -7.75
N TRP A 33 13.27 30.75 -7.45
CA TRP A 33 12.62 31.87 -8.10
C TRP A 33 13.06 33.22 -7.52
N VAL A 34 13.33 34.17 -8.42
CA VAL A 34 13.54 35.58 -8.13
C VAL A 34 12.49 36.36 -8.93
N GLY A 35 11.36 36.64 -8.29
CA GLY A 35 10.18 37.17 -8.97
C GLY A 35 9.58 36.14 -9.94
N GLU A 36 9.68 36.41 -11.24
CA GLU A 36 9.22 35.54 -12.33
C GLU A 36 10.36 34.82 -13.06
N GLU A 37 11.62 35.02 -12.62
CA GLU A 37 12.78 34.37 -13.20
C GLU A 37 13.26 33.23 -12.31
N LEU A 38 13.52 32.06 -12.91
CA LEU A 38 14.18 30.95 -12.23
C LEU A 38 15.69 31.09 -12.40
N GLU A 39 16.42 31.12 -11.29
CA GLU A 39 17.88 31.18 -11.23
C GLU A 39 18.47 29.88 -10.68
N THR A 40 19.71 29.55 -11.06
CA THR A 40 20.46 28.45 -10.47
C THR A 40 21.05 28.82 -9.11
N VAL A 41 21.00 27.88 -8.16
CA VAL A 41 21.66 27.97 -6.87
C VAL A 41 22.90 27.09 -6.90
N ALA A 42 24.08 27.68 -6.61
CA ALA A 42 25.34 26.95 -6.60
C ALA A 42 25.36 25.86 -5.51
N ALA A 43 26.09 24.78 -5.81
CA ALA A 43 26.30 23.69 -4.88
C ALA A 43 27.13 24.13 -3.65
N ARG A 44 26.97 23.43 -2.52
CA ARG A 44 27.75 23.67 -1.29
C ARG A 44 28.25 22.35 -0.72
N GLU A 45 29.50 22.36 -0.27
CA GLU A 45 30.10 21.21 0.40
C GLU A 45 29.36 20.89 1.71
N GLY A 46 29.13 19.59 1.92
CA GLY A 46 28.69 19.04 3.19
C GLY A 46 29.88 18.77 4.10
N LYS A 47 29.59 18.22 5.28
CA LYS A 47 30.58 17.81 6.27
C LYS A 47 30.15 16.51 6.93
N THR A 48 31.05 15.55 7.01
CA THR A 48 30.86 14.32 7.79
C THR A 48 31.85 14.28 8.93
N MET A 49 31.41 13.82 10.09
CA MET A 49 32.28 13.64 11.24
C MET A 49 33.21 12.46 11.02
N ASP A 50 34.51 12.68 11.22
CA ASP A 50 35.49 11.62 11.38
C ASP A 50 35.42 11.12 12.83
N VAL A 51 34.63 10.08 13.05
CA VAL A 51 34.40 9.49 14.37
C VAL A 51 35.71 9.01 14.99
N ALA A 52 36.60 8.41 14.20
CA ALA A 52 37.86 7.85 14.70
C ALA A 52 38.82 8.97 15.13
N ALA A 53 38.98 10.00 14.31
CA ALA A 53 39.80 11.15 14.65
C ALA A 53 39.23 11.92 15.85
N THR A 54 37.91 12.13 15.89
CA THR A 54 37.22 12.81 17.01
C THR A 54 37.39 12.02 18.32
N LEU A 55 37.32 10.69 18.27
CA LEU A 55 37.57 9.84 19.43
C LEU A 55 39.03 9.93 19.90
N SER A 56 39.98 9.91 18.96
CA SER A 56 41.40 10.07 19.27
C SER A 56 41.69 11.40 19.96
N ASP A 57 41.13 12.51 19.46
CA ASP A 57 41.27 13.84 20.04
C ASP A 57 40.63 13.91 21.44
N LEU A 58 39.45 13.32 21.62
CA LEU A 58 38.79 13.21 22.92
C LEU A 58 39.65 12.45 23.94
N MET A 59 40.27 11.34 23.55
CA MET A 59 41.14 10.56 24.44
C MET A 59 42.41 11.32 24.80
N ASN A 60 43.01 12.04 23.84
CA ASN A 60 44.24 12.81 24.05
C ASN A 60 44.02 14.09 24.86
N ALA A 61 42.83 14.71 24.75
CA ALA A 61 42.50 16.00 25.37
C ALA A 61 41.44 15.90 26.48
N ALA A 62 41.20 14.70 27.02
CA ALA A 62 40.12 14.41 27.98
C ALA A 62 40.00 15.40 29.15
N GLN A 63 41.13 15.77 29.77
CA GLN A 63 41.11 16.72 30.89
C GLN A 63 40.63 18.11 30.46
N THR A 64 41.07 18.58 29.30
CA THR A 64 40.67 19.88 28.74
C THR A 64 39.19 19.87 28.37
N VAL A 65 38.70 18.80 27.74
CA VAL A 65 37.28 18.63 27.40
C VAL A 65 36.41 18.68 28.66
N VAL A 66 36.83 18.03 29.75
CA VAL A 66 36.09 18.07 31.03
C VAL A 66 36.10 19.47 31.66
N GLN A 67 37.23 20.17 31.61
CA GLN A 67 37.36 21.51 32.20
C GLN A 67 36.57 22.57 31.43
N THR A 68 36.64 22.54 30.10
CA THR A 68 35.97 23.49 29.21
C THR A 68 34.51 23.13 28.93
N ARG A 69 34.16 21.86 29.13
CA ARG A 69 32.87 21.26 28.73
C ARG A 69 32.58 21.41 27.24
N GLN A 70 33.62 21.45 26.43
CA GLN A 70 33.54 21.55 24.97
C GLN A 70 34.37 20.42 24.33
N LEU A 71 33.80 19.79 23.31
CA LEU A 71 34.47 18.83 22.44
C LEU A 71 34.38 19.36 21.02
N ASP A 72 35.52 19.62 20.40
CA ASP A 72 35.59 19.97 18.99
C ASP A 72 35.50 18.69 18.15
N LEU A 73 34.62 18.70 17.15
CA LEU A 73 34.41 17.55 16.27
C LEU A 73 35.35 17.66 15.06
N VAL A 74 36.02 16.56 14.72
CA VAL A 74 36.82 16.49 13.49
C VAL A 74 35.87 16.23 12.33
N MET A 75 35.79 17.18 11.39
CA MET A 75 34.87 17.12 10.26
C MET A 75 35.64 17.06 8.94
N LEU A 76 35.25 16.13 8.06
CA LEU A 76 35.76 16.00 6.70
C LEU A 76 34.76 16.62 5.71
N PRO A 77 35.23 17.37 4.69
CA PRO A 77 34.35 17.91 3.66
C PRO A 77 33.77 16.77 2.81
N VAL A 78 32.51 16.94 2.40
CA VAL A 78 31.82 16.05 1.47
C VAL A 78 31.43 16.86 0.24
N ALA A 79 32.00 16.53 -0.92
CA ALA A 79 31.67 17.24 -2.16
C ALA A 79 30.22 16.95 -2.58
N PRO A 80 29.52 17.93 -3.18
CA PRO A 80 28.24 17.68 -3.83
C PRO A 80 28.42 16.76 -5.05
N SER A 81 27.41 15.97 -5.35
CA SER A 81 27.39 15.11 -6.54
C SER A 81 27.38 15.92 -7.83
N LEU A 82 26.73 17.10 -7.80
CA LEU A 82 26.66 18.02 -8.95
C LEU A 82 26.87 19.47 -8.54
N GLU A 83 27.83 20.11 -9.20
CA GLU A 83 28.25 21.49 -8.95
C GLU A 83 27.49 22.53 -9.77
N ASN A 84 26.93 22.14 -10.92
CA ASN A 84 26.28 23.03 -11.87
C ASN A 84 24.88 22.50 -12.28
N ALA A 85 23.89 23.39 -12.26
CA ALA A 85 22.50 23.11 -12.61
C ALA A 85 22.03 23.75 -13.94
N ASP A 86 22.87 24.54 -14.62
CA ASP A 86 22.55 25.30 -15.84
C ASP A 86 21.95 24.41 -16.93
N ARG A 87 22.48 23.17 -17.06
CA ARG A 87 22.04 22.20 -18.07
C ARG A 87 20.54 21.89 -18.00
N TYR A 88 19.95 21.92 -16.81
CA TYR A 88 18.55 21.54 -16.60
C TYR A 88 17.67 22.72 -16.18
N LEU A 89 18.14 23.96 -16.35
CA LEU A 89 17.40 25.16 -15.92
C LEU A 89 16.04 25.31 -16.61
N GLU A 90 15.96 25.02 -17.92
CA GLU A 90 14.69 25.07 -18.67
C GLU A 90 13.72 23.99 -18.18
N ALA A 91 14.19 22.74 -18.05
CA ALA A 91 13.38 21.65 -17.50
C ALA A 91 12.90 21.95 -16.06
N ALA A 92 13.76 22.54 -15.22
CA ALA A 92 13.41 22.95 -13.87
C ALA A 92 12.34 24.05 -13.89
N ARG A 93 12.43 25.01 -14.82
CA ARG A 93 11.42 26.06 -15.00
C ARG A 93 10.08 25.46 -15.40
N ASP A 94 10.06 24.55 -16.37
CA ASP A 94 8.84 23.90 -16.82
C ASP A 94 8.18 23.07 -15.72
N LEU A 95 8.96 22.31 -14.96
CA LEU A 95 8.46 21.53 -13.83
C LEU A 95 7.93 22.42 -12.72
N THR A 96 8.73 23.38 -12.24
CA THR A 96 8.41 24.19 -11.06
C THR A 96 7.38 25.29 -11.33
N SER A 97 7.04 25.53 -12.60
CA SER A 97 5.90 26.39 -12.97
C SER A 97 4.56 25.66 -12.85
N GLN A 98 4.55 24.33 -12.76
CA GLN A 98 3.34 23.55 -12.53
C GLN A 98 2.89 23.65 -11.06
N THR A 99 1.61 23.44 -10.80
CA THR A 99 1.11 23.29 -9.43
C THR A 99 1.44 21.90 -8.92
N PHE A 100 2.26 21.82 -7.88
CA PHE A 100 2.60 20.55 -7.25
C PHE A 100 1.38 19.91 -6.57
N GLN A 101 1.18 18.60 -6.78
CA GLN A 101 0.13 17.80 -6.16
C GLN A 101 0.65 16.43 -5.71
N LEU A 102 0.56 16.13 -4.42
CA LEU A 102 0.67 14.78 -3.88
C LEU A 102 -0.74 14.26 -3.60
N VAL A 103 -1.16 13.20 -4.29
CA VAL A 103 -2.50 12.63 -4.13
C VAL A 103 -2.41 11.34 -3.33
N GLY A 104 -2.99 11.31 -2.13
CA GLY A 104 -3.17 10.09 -1.35
C GLY A 104 -4.46 9.39 -1.72
N TYR A 105 -4.39 8.19 -2.30
CA TYR A 105 -5.56 7.37 -2.63
C TYR A 105 -5.79 6.29 -1.57
N ASP A 106 -6.98 6.26 -0.99
CA ASP A 106 -7.45 5.23 -0.06
C ASP A 106 -8.32 4.19 -0.79
N PRO A 107 -7.78 3.00 -1.12
CA PRO A 107 -8.51 1.99 -1.89
C PRO A 107 -9.68 1.38 -1.12
N PHE A 108 -9.70 1.45 0.22
CA PHE A 108 -10.76 0.86 1.03
C PHE A 108 -12.04 1.69 0.98
N VAL A 109 -11.93 3.02 1.03
CA VAL A 109 -13.11 3.91 0.95
C VAL A 109 -13.30 4.55 -0.43
N ASP A 110 -12.37 4.34 -1.36
CA ASP A 110 -12.37 4.93 -2.71
C ASP A 110 -12.32 6.46 -2.68
N GLN A 111 -11.43 7.01 -1.86
CA GLN A 111 -11.31 8.46 -1.68
C GLN A 111 -9.88 8.92 -1.93
N GLU A 112 -9.77 10.16 -2.43
CA GLU A 112 -8.51 10.83 -2.63
C GLU A 112 -8.37 12.03 -1.71
N ILE A 113 -7.15 12.26 -1.23
CA ILE A 113 -6.75 13.46 -0.49
C ILE A 113 -5.62 14.10 -1.27
N ALA A 114 -5.81 15.33 -1.72
CA ALA A 114 -4.78 16.07 -2.44
C ALA A 114 -4.05 17.04 -1.50
N TRP A 115 -2.72 16.97 -1.49
CA TRP A 115 -1.86 17.91 -0.79
C TRP A 115 -1.02 18.70 -1.79
N SER A 116 -1.02 20.02 -1.63
CA SER A 116 -0.23 20.93 -2.45
C SER A 116 0.70 21.77 -1.59
N THR A 117 1.69 22.40 -2.23
CA THR A 117 2.53 23.42 -1.60
C THR A 117 2.68 24.62 -2.53
N ASP A 118 3.28 25.70 -2.04
CA ASP A 118 3.60 26.86 -2.86
C ASP A 118 4.78 26.59 -3.80
N ARG A 119 4.89 27.41 -4.85
CA ARG A 119 5.91 27.29 -5.90
C ARG A 119 7.33 27.29 -5.34
N ASP A 120 7.62 28.14 -4.37
CA ASP A 120 8.99 28.32 -3.87
C ASP A 120 9.39 27.13 -2.99
N THR A 121 8.46 26.62 -2.18
CA THR A 121 8.65 25.38 -1.44
C THR A 121 8.86 24.20 -2.38
N PHE A 122 8.03 24.02 -3.41
CA PHE A 122 8.22 22.94 -4.39
C PHE A 122 9.59 23.06 -5.11
N THR A 123 9.96 24.26 -5.55
CA THR A 123 11.26 24.52 -6.20
C THR A 123 12.44 24.18 -5.29
N SER A 124 12.29 24.40 -3.97
CA SER A 124 13.33 24.06 -2.99
C SER A 124 13.63 22.55 -2.91
N TRP A 125 12.70 21.71 -3.38
CA TRP A 125 12.86 20.26 -3.44
C TRP A 125 13.58 19.80 -4.71
N ILE A 126 13.76 20.66 -5.70
CA ILE A 126 14.35 20.28 -6.98
C ILE A 126 15.85 20.55 -6.97
N GLU A 127 16.61 19.56 -7.43
CA GLU A 127 18.04 19.66 -7.65
C GLU A 127 18.47 19.05 -8.99
N ALA A 128 19.67 19.39 -9.44
CA ALA A 128 20.28 18.72 -10.57
C ALA A 128 20.74 17.32 -10.14
N GLY A 129 20.33 16.30 -10.89
CA GLY A 129 20.77 14.92 -10.82
C GLY A 129 21.64 14.53 -12.03
N PRO A 130 22.31 13.38 -12.00
CA PRO A 130 23.30 12.99 -13.01
C PRO A 130 22.72 12.99 -14.44
N ASP A 131 21.48 12.52 -14.58
CA ASP A 131 20.81 12.34 -15.87
C ASP A 131 19.55 13.23 -16.05
N GLY A 132 19.27 14.13 -15.12
CA GLY A 132 18.07 14.98 -15.16
C GLY A 132 17.82 15.72 -13.86
N LEU A 133 16.58 16.18 -13.66
CA LEU A 133 16.15 16.72 -12.37
C LEU A 133 16.00 15.60 -11.35
N ASP A 134 16.27 15.90 -10.08
CA ASP A 134 16.09 14.97 -8.98
C ASP A 134 15.48 15.63 -7.74
N LEU A 135 15.04 14.80 -6.79
CA LEU A 135 14.46 15.23 -5.53
C LEU A 135 15.52 15.42 -4.45
N ARG A 136 15.55 16.62 -3.86
CA ARG A 136 16.25 16.91 -2.63
C ARG A 136 15.44 16.41 -1.43
N ALA A 137 15.64 15.14 -1.09
CA ALA A 137 14.88 14.41 -0.07
C ALA A 137 14.76 15.14 1.28
N ASP A 138 15.85 15.72 1.79
CA ASP A 138 15.87 16.38 3.10
C ASP A 138 14.96 17.62 3.17
N THR A 139 14.81 18.33 2.05
CA THR A 139 13.92 19.50 1.98
C THR A 139 12.45 19.13 1.79
N PHE A 140 12.19 17.96 1.20
CA PHE A 140 10.84 17.43 1.03
C PHE A 140 10.31 16.73 2.29
N ARG A 141 11.18 16.09 3.08
CA ARG A 141 10.80 15.32 4.28
C ARG A 141 9.87 16.08 5.24
N PRO A 142 10.09 17.37 5.58
CA PRO A 142 9.19 18.09 6.48
C PRO A 142 7.76 18.24 5.94
N PHE A 143 7.59 18.37 4.62
CA PHE A 143 6.28 18.39 3.98
C PHE A 143 5.61 17.02 4.12
N LEU A 144 6.33 15.94 3.81
CA LEU A 144 5.83 14.57 3.95
C LEU A 144 5.39 14.27 5.39
N ASP A 145 6.20 14.63 6.39
CA ASP A 145 5.87 14.43 7.80
C ASP A 145 4.66 15.27 8.25
N ALA A 146 4.45 16.45 7.66
CA ALA A 146 3.23 17.23 7.87
C ALA A 146 2.00 16.50 7.31
N GLN A 147 2.05 16.01 6.06
CA GLN A 147 0.91 15.32 5.46
C GLN A 147 0.59 13.99 6.14
N ALA A 148 1.61 13.22 6.53
CA ALA A 148 1.43 11.99 7.29
C ALA A 148 0.71 12.22 8.64
N ARG A 149 0.88 13.39 9.26
CA ARG A 149 0.14 13.76 10.47
C ARG A 149 -1.34 14.05 10.18
N THR A 150 -1.66 14.72 9.07
CA THR A 150 -3.06 15.00 8.69
C THR A 150 -3.90 13.73 8.50
N LEU A 151 -3.28 12.62 8.11
CA LEU A 151 -3.95 11.31 7.99
C LEU A 151 -4.31 10.68 9.34
N ASN A 152 -3.61 11.05 10.40
CA ASN A 152 -3.77 10.50 11.75
C ASN A 152 -4.64 11.36 12.66
N ASP A 153 -5.22 12.45 12.16
CA ASP A 153 -6.19 13.26 12.91
C ASP A 153 -7.57 12.58 13.03
N THR A 154 -7.75 11.37 12.47
CA THR A 154 -8.91 10.50 12.69
C THR A 154 -8.80 9.76 14.02
N ALA A 155 -9.94 9.49 14.66
CA ALA A 155 -10.00 8.89 16.01
C ALA A 155 -9.30 7.52 16.17
N ASP A 156 -9.00 6.84 15.06
CA ASP A 156 -8.36 5.53 15.02
C ASP A 156 -6.83 5.58 14.80
N GLY A 157 -6.26 6.65 14.25
CA GLY A 157 -4.82 6.80 14.01
C GLY A 157 -4.18 5.67 13.18
N LEU A 158 -4.99 5.01 12.34
CA LEU A 158 -4.56 3.81 11.60
C LEU A 158 -3.95 4.13 10.24
N ARG A 159 -4.26 5.29 9.65
CA ARG A 159 -3.89 5.62 8.28
C ARG A 159 -2.48 6.19 8.18
N PHE A 160 -1.73 5.76 7.17
CA PHE A 160 -0.41 6.29 6.88
C PHE A 160 -0.08 6.22 5.40
N ILE A 161 0.95 6.96 4.98
CA ILE A 161 1.59 6.82 3.67
C ILE A 161 2.99 6.29 3.90
N GLU A 162 3.42 5.34 3.08
CA GLU A 162 4.73 4.69 3.22
C GLU A 162 5.83 5.62 2.69
N PRO A 163 6.75 6.13 3.53
CA PRO A 163 7.71 7.14 3.08
C PRO A 163 8.61 6.68 1.95
N THR A 164 8.93 5.38 1.88
CA THR A 164 9.75 4.83 0.78
C THR A 164 9.00 4.86 -0.55
N ASP A 165 7.74 4.45 -0.58
CA ASP A 165 6.85 4.51 -1.76
C ASP A 165 6.67 5.97 -2.23
N VAL A 166 6.45 6.90 -1.31
CA VAL A 166 6.31 8.33 -1.67
C VAL A 166 7.58 8.88 -2.33
N MET A 167 8.75 8.57 -1.75
CA MET A 167 10.02 9.03 -2.31
C MET A 167 10.25 8.45 -3.70
N GLU A 168 10.07 7.14 -3.87
CA GLU A 168 10.23 6.46 -5.17
C GLU A 168 9.34 7.08 -6.24
N LYS A 169 8.04 7.22 -5.95
CA LYS A 169 7.07 7.77 -6.91
C LYS A 169 7.31 9.25 -7.21
N LEU A 170 7.77 10.03 -6.23
CA LEU A 170 8.10 11.44 -6.45
C LEU A 170 9.38 11.61 -7.28
N HIS A 171 10.41 10.79 -7.05
CA HIS A 171 11.59 10.74 -7.91
C HIS A 171 11.19 10.42 -9.36
N GLY A 172 10.31 9.44 -9.56
CA GLY A 172 9.75 9.09 -10.87
C GLY A 172 9.02 10.25 -11.55
N ALA A 173 8.14 10.93 -10.80
CA ALA A 173 7.37 12.07 -11.32
C ALA A 173 8.27 13.25 -11.73
N ILE A 174 9.27 13.61 -10.91
CA ILE A 174 10.23 14.68 -11.20
C ILE A 174 11.05 14.35 -12.45
N ARG A 175 11.54 13.10 -12.59
CA ARG A 175 12.28 12.65 -13.78
C ARG A 175 11.42 12.66 -15.04
N ALA A 176 10.11 12.43 -14.90
CA ALA A 176 9.15 12.53 -15.99
C ALA A 176 8.72 13.98 -16.30
N GLY A 177 9.17 14.97 -15.52
CA GLY A 177 8.78 16.38 -15.70
C GLY A 177 7.35 16.69 -15.25
N VAL A 178 6.78 15.88 -14.37
CA VAL A 178 5.40 16.01 -13.89
C VAL A 178 5.40 16.39 -12.40
N ALA A 179 4.70 17.46 -12.04
CA ALA A 179 4.61 17.93 -10.65
C ALA A 179 3.49 17.23 -9.85
N SER A 180 3.04 16.06 -10.27
CA SER A 180 1.99 15.31 -9.59
C SER A 180 2.34 13.83 -9.42
N THR A 181 2.01 13.26 -8.27
CA THR A 181 2.15 11.83 -8.03
C THR A 181 1.07 11.30 -7.11
N THR A 182 0.62 10.07 -7.36
CA THR A 182 -0.38 9.38 -6.54
C THR A 182 0.29 8.33 -5.67
N VAL A 183 0.07 8.39 -4.37
CA VAL A 183 0.57 7.44 -3.37
C VAL A 183 -0.60 6.77 -2.67
N ARG A 184 -0.38 5.56 -2.18
CA ARG A 184 -1.43 4.82 -1.50
C ARG A 184 -1.49 5.17 -0.01
N ILE A 185 -2.70 5.43 0.48
CA ILE A 185 -3.00 5.44 1.91
C ILE A 185 -3.14 3.98 2.38
N ARG A 186 -2.40 3.66 3.42
CA ARG A 186 -2.27 2.34 4.04
C ARG A 186 -2.82 2.37 5.47
N TYR A 187 -3.04 1.19 6.03
CA TYR A 187 -3.60 0.94 7.34
C TYR A 187 -2.66 0.11 8.22
N ARG A 188 -2.50 0.52 9.46
CA ARG A 188 -1.75 -0.26 10.46
C ARG A 188 -2.54 -1.51 10.89
N SER A 189 -1.83 -2.49 11.44
CA SER A 189 -2.46 -3.56 12.22
C SER A 189 -3.22 -2.95 13.40
N THR A 190 -4.27 -3.64 13.83
CA THR A 190 -5.12 -3.19 14.94
C THR A 190 -5.50 -4.39 15.80
N SER A 191 -6.32 -4.17 16.83
CA SER A 191 -6.89 -5.23 17.65
C SER A 191 -8.40 -5.31 17.47
N TYR A 192 -8.96 -6.50 17.69
CA TYR A 192 -10.40 -6.75 17.68
C TYR A 192 -10.85 -7.30 19.02
N GLU A 193 -11.86 -6.67 19.61
CA GLU A 193 -12.54 -7.18 20.79
C GLU A 193 -13.66 -8.13 20.36
N VAL A 194 -13.58 -9.39 20.81
CA VAL A 194 -14.53 -10.45 20.50
C VAL A 194 -15.90 -10.09 21.08
N VAL A 195 -16.92 -10.18 20.22
CA VAL A 195 -18.32 -9.95 20.61
C VAL A 195 -19.14 -11.23 20.54
N SER A 196 -20.37 -11.16 21.07
CA SER A 196 -21.27 -12.31 21.10
C SER A 196 -21.52 -12.90 19.70
N GLY A 197 -21.38 -14.22 19.58
CA GLY A 197 -21.62 -14.96 18.33
C GLY A 197 -20.44 -14.97 17.37
N ASP A 198 -19.27 -14.47 17.77
CA ASP A 198 -18.04 -14.56 16.98
C ASP A 198 -17.44 -15.96 16.99
N THR A 199 -16.86 -16.29 15.84
CA THR A 199 -15.89 -17.36 15.63
C THR A 199 -14.77 -16.77 14.77
N GLY A 200 -13.61 -17.42 14.67
CA GLY A 200 -12.53 -16.93 13.81
C GLY A 200 -12.99 -16.65 12.37
N ASN A 201 -13.80 -17.54 11.79
CA ASN A 201 -14.40 -17.36 10.47
C ASN A 201 -15.40 -16.19 10.40
N ARG A 202 -16.21 -15.96 11.44
CA ARG A 202 -17.13 -14.81 11.46
C ARG A 202 -16.40 -13.48 11.59
N ILE A 203 -15.34 -13.44 12.40
CA ILE A 203 -14.49 -12.25 12.51
C ILE A 203 -13.81 -11.96 11.17
N ALA A 204 -13.26 -12.98 10.50
CA ALA A 204 -12.69 -12.86 9.16
C ALA A 204 -13.68 -12.23 8.16
N ARG A 205 -14.91 -12.73 8.12
CA ARG A 205 -15.97 -12.19 7.24
C ARG A 205 -16.39 -10.76 7.60
N LYS A 206 -16.53 -10.45 8.90
CA LYS A 206 -16.86 -9.09 9.37
C LYS A 206 -15.76 -8.07 9.06
N THR A 207 -14.50 -8.49 9.08
CA THR A 207 -13.34 -7.61 8.94
C THR A 207 -12.84 -7.52 7.50
N GLY A 208 -13.25 -8.45 6.64
CA GLY A 208 -12.73 -8.56 5.27
C GLY A 208 -11.30 -9.11 5.20
N ILE A 209 -10.80 -9.71 6.29
CA ILE A 209 -9.45 -10.29 6.37
C ILE A 209 -9.57 -11.81 6.30
N PRO A 210 -8.94 -12.50 5.32
CA PRO A 210 -8.89 -13.95 5.26
C PRO A 210 -8.48 -14.58 6.59
N PHE A 211 -9.21 -15.62 7.02
CA PHE A 211 -9.05 -16.20 8.35
C PHE A 211 -7.62 -16.69 8.63
N PHE A 212 -6.94 -17.23 7.62
CA PHE A 212 -5.55 -17.68 7.77
C PHE A 212 -4.58 -16.53 8.13
N LEU A 213 -4.84 -15.30 7.68
CA LEU A 213 -4.04 -14.12 8.06
C LEU A 213 -4.30 -13.73 9.52
N ILE A 214 -5.53 -13.88 10.00
CA ILE A 214 -5.86 -13.69 11.42
C ILE A 214 -5.16 -14.75 12.28
N GLN A 215 -5.13 -16.01 11.84
CA GLN A 215 -4.40 -17.08 12.54
C GLN A 215 -2.90 -16.77 12.61
N GLN A 216 -2.29 -16.33 11.50
CA GLN A 216 -0.87 -15.95 11.46
C GLN A 216 -0.54 -14.78 12.39
N ALA A 217 -1.45 -13.81 12.52
CA ALA A 217 -1.29 -12.69 13.45
C ALA A 217 -1.43 -13.08 14.92
N ASN A 218 -1.96 -14.28 15.23
CA ASN A 218 -2.20 -14.77 16.57
C ASN A 218 -1.60 -16.18 16.77
N PRO A 219 -0.27 -16.35 16.65
CA PRO A 219 0.37 -17.67 16.65
C PRO A 219 0.25 -18.44 17.98
N ASN A 220 -0.11 -17.74 19.07
CA ASN A 220 -0.30 -18.33 20.39
C ASN A 220 -1.76 -18.76 20.66
N LEU A 221 -2.66 -18.55 19.70
CA LEU A 221 -4.08 -18.87 19.80
C LEU A 221 -4.44 -19.98 18.80
N ASP A 222 -4.74 -21.17 19.31
CA ASP A 222 -5.28 -22.25 18.49
C ASP A 222 -6.79 -22.10 18.33
N PHE A 223 -7.23 -21.52 17.22
CA PHE A 223 -8.64 -21.28 16.93
C PHE A 223 -9.47 -22.55 16.73
N GLU A 224 -8.86 -23.73 16.57
CA GLU A 224 -9.58 -25.00 16.45
C GLU A 224 -9.97 -25.56 17.82
N THR A 225 -9.18 -25.27 18.85
CA THR A 225 -9.36 -25.83 20.19
C THR A 225 -9.71 -24.79 21.25
N THR A 226 -9.45 -23.51 20.98
CA THR A 226 -9.70 -22.42 21.92
C THR A 226 -11.05 -21.78 21.65
N THR A 227 -11.92 -21.83 22.66
CA THR A 227 -13.17 -21.05 22.66
C THR A 227 -12.85 -19.57 22.86
N LEU A 228 -13.29 -18.72 21.94
CA LEU A 228 -13.25 -17.27 22.10
C LEU A 228 -14.36 -16.81 23.05
N TYR A 229 -14.05 -15.94 24.01
CA TYR A 229 -15.00 -15.34 24.93
C TYR A 229 -15.22 -13.86 24.62
N VAL A 230 -16.41 -13.36 24.95
CA VAL A 230 -16.73 -11.94 24.78
C VAL A 230 -15.78 -11.09 25.63
N GLY A 231 -15.18 -10.07 25.01
CA GLY A 231 -14.16 -9.21 25.63
C GLY A 231 -12.72 -9.69 25.41
N ASP A 232 -12.52 -10.90 24.88
CA ASP A 232 -11.18 -11.32 24.44
C ASP A 232 -10.69 -10.37 23.35
N THR A 233 -9.39 -10.09 23.33
CA THR A 233 -8.77 -9.26 22.30
C THR A 233 -7.85 -10.11 21.44
N ILE A 234 -8.06 -10.07 20.11
CA ILE A 234 -7.17 -10.69 19.13
C ILE A 234 -6.49 -9.63 18.27
N GLN A 235 -5.33 -9.97 17.70
CA GLN A 235 -4.64 -9.11 16.74
C GLN A 235 -5.28 -9.25 15.36
N LEU A 236 -5.56 -8.11 14.72
CA LEU A 236 -5.87 -8.04 13.30
C LEU A 236 -4.64 -7.55 12.55
N PRO A 237 -4.15 -8.28 11.54
CA PRO A 237 -3.08 -7.77 10.72
C PRO A 237 -3.54 -6.54 9.94
N SER A 238 -2.59 -5.82 9.33
CA SER A 238 -2.94 -4.76 8.40
C SER A 238 -3.84 -5.30 7.29
N ARG A 239 -4.93 -4.59 7.00
CA ARG A 239 -5.79 -4.87 5.84
C ARG A 239 -5.05 -4.66 4.50
N ASP A 240 -3.90 -3.99 4.49
CA ASP A 240 -3.10 -3.88 3.26
C ASP A 240 -2.57 -5.22 2.77
N LEU A 241 -2.52 -6.26 3.62
CA LEU A 241 -2.11 -7.61 3.20
C LEU A 241 -3.02 -8.20 2.12
N VAL A 242 -4.29 -7.77 2.04
CA VAL A 242 -5.22 -8.22 0.99
C VAL A 242 -5.20 -7.35 -0.26
N LEU A 243 -4.33 -6.34 -0.28
CA LEU A 243 -4.05 -5.47 -1.42
C LEU A 243 -2.53 -5.38 -1.63
N PRO A 244 -1.84 -6.47 -2.02
CA PRO A 244 -0.37 -6.52 -2.07
C PRO A 244 0.31 -5.72 -3.19
N ILE A 245 -0.42 -5.20 -4.16
CA ILE A 245 0.13 -4.43 -5.30
C ILE A 245 -0.51 -3.04 -5.37
N ASP A 246 0.02 -2.18 -6.24
CA ASP A 246 -0.52 -0.83 -6.40
C ASP A 246 -1.95 -0.90 -6.97
N PRO A 247 -2.93 -0.28 -6.29
CA PRO A 247 -4.30 -0.26 -6.79
C PRO A 247 -4.39 0.62 -8.04
N VAL A 248 -5.37 0.32 -8.90
CA VAL A 248 -5.70 1.15 -10.07
C VAL A 248 -6.84 2.10 -9.68
N PRO A 249 -6.56 3.40 -9.42
CA PRO A 249 -7.61 4.35 -9.06
C PRO A 249 -8.61 4.51 -10.21
N GLY A 250 -9.85 4.84 -9.87
CA GLY A 250 -10.91 5.04 -10.85
C GLY A 250 -11.53 3.76 -11.40
N LYS A 251 -10.95 2.57 -11.18
CA LYS A 251 -11.60 1.28 -11.50
C LYS A 251 -12.00 0.53 -10.24
N ARG A 252 -13.27 0.12 -10.17
CA ARG A 252 -13.78 -0.65 -9.02
C ARG A 252 -14.81 -1.69 -9.46
N ILE A 253 -14.69 -2.91 -8.95
CA ILE A 253 -15.69 -3.96 -9.10
C ILE A 253 -16.38 -4.13 -7.75
N VAL A 254 -17.70 -4.05 -7.73
CA VAL A 254 -18.51 -4.34 -6.55
C VAL A 254 -19.26 -5.65 -6.76
N VAL A 255 -19.11 -6.59 -5.83
CA VAL A 255 -19.86 -7.85 -5.82
C VAL A 255 -20.80 -7.85 -4.63
N ASN A 256 -22.11 -7.94 -4.89
CA ASN A 256 -23.12 -8.08 -3.84
C ASN A 256 -23.48 -9.55 -3.65
N LEU A 257 -23.03 -10.15 -2.55
CA LEU A 257 -23.29 -11.55 -2.24
C LEU A 257 -24.76 -11.81 -1.91
N ASN A 258 -25.48 -10.82 -1.42
CA ASN A 258 -26.87 -10.95 -1.00
C ASN A 258 -27.81 -11.03 -2.21
N THR A 259 -27.54 -10.22 -3.23
CA THR A 259 -28.35 -10.13 -4.45
C THR A 259 -27.75 -10.92 -5.62
N GLN A 260 -26.59 -11.55 -5.42
CA GLN A 260 -25.87 -12.33 -6.43
C GLN A 260 -25.62 -11.51 -7.70
N SER A 261 -25.06 -10.32 -7.53
CA SER A 261 -24.81 -9.38 -8.62
C SER A 261 -23.40 -8.80 -8.58
N LEU A 262 -22.96 -8.33 -9.74
CA LEU A 262 -21.72 -7.58 -9.93
C LEU A 262 -22.04 -6.27 -10.63
N VAL A 263 -21.46 -5.17 -10.14
CA VAL A 263 -21.43 -3.88 -10.81
C VAL A 263 -19.98 -3.42 -10.90
N ALA A 264 -19.49 -3.08 -12.10
CA ALA A 264 -18.16 -2.53 -12.28
C ALA A 264 -18.25 -1.07 -12.71
N TYR A 265 -17.30 -0.26 -12.23
CA TYR A 265 -17.23 1.16 -12.45
C TYR A 265 -15.87 1.56 -13.03
N GLU A 266 -15.90 2.54 -13.94
CA GLU A 266 -14.74 3.26 -14.44
C GLU A 266 -14.99 4.76 -14.32
N ASN A 267 -14.14 5.46 -13.57
CA ASN A 267 -14.24 6.88 -13.27
C ASN A 267 -15.64 7.28 -12.73
N GLY A 268 -16.20 6.42 -11.88
CA GLY A 268 -17.53 6.59 -11.28
C GLY A 268 -18.71 6.24 -12.18
N ALA A 269 -18.49 5.91 -13.46
CA ALA A 269 -19.54 5.47 -14.38
C ALA A 269 -19.65 3.94 -14.39
N GLU A 270 -20.89 3.43 -14.41
CA GLU A 270 -21.15 2.00 -14.57
C GLU A 270 -20.68 1.53 -15.96
N VAL A 271 -19.84 0.50 -15.99
CA VAL A 271 -19.39 -0.18 -17.21
C VAL A 271 -20.01 -1.56 -17.37
N PHE A 272 -20.22 -2.28 -16.27
CA PHE A 272 -20.83 -3.61 -16.27
C PHE A 272 -21.82 -3.78 -15.14
N ASN A 273 -22.90 -4.51 -15.39
CA ASN A 273 -23.91 -4.87 -14.40
C ASN A 273 -24.60 -6.18 -14.81
N TRP A 274 -24.39 -7.23 -14.03
CA TRP A 274 -24.97 -8.54 -14.31
C TRP A 274 -25.07 -9.44 -13.08
N PRO A 275 -25.91 -10.49 -13.13
CA PRO A 275 -25.92 -11.50 -12.09
C PRO A 275 -24.62 -12.32 -12.06
N ILE A 276 -24.27 -12.83 -10.88
CA ILE A 276 -23.15 -13.74 -10.64
C ILE A 276 -23.63 -14.95 -9.83
N SER A 277 -22.74 -15.93 -9.61
CA SER A 277 -22.93 -17.00 -8.65
C SER A 277 -21.73 -17.06 -7.72
N SER A 278 -21.95 -16.87 -6.42
CA SER A 278 -20.92 -16.93 -5.38
C SER A 278 -20.78 -18.35 -4.81
N GLY A 279 -19.94 -18.47 -3.78
CA GLY A 279 -19.72 -19.71 -3.04
C GLY A 279 -20.95 -20.19 -2.26
N LEU A 280 -21.13 -21.51 -2.20
CA LEU A 280 -22.14 -22.19 -1.41
C LEU A 280 -21.97 -21.94 0.11
N PRO A 281 -23.01 -22.14 0.96
CA PRO A 281 -22.91 -21.89 2.40
C PRO A 281 -21.78 -22.63 3.13
N ASN A 282 -21.38 -23.81 2.62
CA ASN A 282 -20.30 -24.63 3.15
C ASN A 282 -18.91 -24.35 2.51
N ALA A 283 -18.87 -23.50 1.49
CA ALA A 283 -17.66 -23.00 0.84
C ALA A 283 -17.90 -21.55 0.38
N PRO A 284 -18.16 -20.62 1.31
CA PRO A 284 -18.70 -19.31 0.98
C PRO A 284 -17.62 -18.40 0.36
N THR A 285 -18.05 -17.51 -0.54
CA THR A 285 -17.20 -16.37 -0.93
C THR A 285 -17.02 -15.45 0.28
N SER A 286 -15.79 -15.02 0.51
CA SER A 286 -15.43 -14.10 1.59
C SER A 286 -15.78 -12.67 1.17
N PRO A 287 -16.57 -11.94 1.95
CA PRO A 287 -16.69 -10.51 1.77
C PRO A 287 -15.41 -9.79 2.21
N GLY A 288 -15.22 -8.56 1.76
CA GLY A 288 -14.02 -7.77 2.01
C GLY A 288 -13.67 -6.85 0.84
N ILE A 289 -12.54 -6.16 0.97
CA ILE A 289 -12.00 -5.31 -0.10
C ILE A 289 -10.66 -5.91 -0.52
N PHE A 290 -10.64 -6.42 -1.74
CA PHE A 290 -9.55 -7.13 -2.38
C PHE A 290 -9.15 -6.40 -3.67
N GLN A 291 -8.34 -7.05 -4.49
CA GLN A 291 -7.94 -6.55 -5.79
C GLN A 291 -7.75 -7.70 -6.76
N ILE A 292 -7.79 -7.40 -8.06
CA ILE A 292 -7.34 -8.36 -9.08
C ILE A 292 -5.82 -8.56 -8.92
N LEU A 293 -5.39 -9.81 -8.72
CA LEU A 293 -3.99 -10.19 -8.47
C LEU A 293 -3.30 -10.88 -9.64
N THR A 294 -4.06 -11.64 -10.42
CA THR A 294 -3.52 -12.48 -11.49
C THR A 294 -4.55 -12.66 -12.59
N HIS A 295 -4.07 -12.94 -13.80
CA HIS A 295 -4.88 -13.27 -14.97
C HIS A 295 -4.45 -14.62 -15.55
N ASN A 296 -5.40 -15.54 -15.71
CA ASN A 296 -5.17 -16.83 -16.38
C ASN A 296 -6.34 -17.16 -17.31
N ASP A 297 -6.08 -17.25 -18.63
CA ASP A 297 -7.12 -17.60 -19.62
C ASP A 297 -7.81 -18.92 -19.29
N VAL A 298 -7.05 -19.88 -18.78
CA VAL A 298 -7.54 -21.16 -18.26
C VAL A 298 -6.85 -21.47 -16.94
N ALA A 299 -7.63 -21.67 -15.89
CA ALA A 299 -7.16 -22.14 -14.59
C ALA A 299 -7.71 -23.54 -14.28
N SER A 300 -7.00 -24.29 -13.44
CA SER A 300 -7.49 -25.58 -12.93
C SER A 300 -8.07 -25.40 -11.52
N GLY A 301 -9.16 -26.12 -11.24
CA GLY A 301 -9.78 -26.15 -9.91
C GLY A 301 -10.16 -27.57 -9.49
N SER A 302 -10.46 -27.74 -8.20
CA SER A 302 -10.82 -29.01 -7.58
C SER A 302 -11.71 -28.75 -6.37
N SER A 303 -12.50 -29.74 -5.96
CA SER A 303 -13.27 -29.69 -4.69
C SER A 303 -13.25 -31.04 -4.01
N TYR A 304 -13.42 -31.02 -2.69
CA TYR A 304 -13.60 -32.20 -1.87
C TYR A 304 -14.81 -33.06 -2.33
N THR A 305 -15.83 -32.43 -2.93
CA THR A 305 -17.01 -33.14 -3.46
C THR A 305 -16.72 -33.98 -4.69
N LEU A 306 -15.60 -33.71 -5.36
CA LEU A 306 -15.10 -34.49 -6.50
C LEU A 306 -14.03 -35.50 -6.08
N CYS A 307 -13.74 -35.62 -4.79
CA CYS A 307 -12.80 -36.61 -4.28
C CYS A 307 -13.48 -37.96 -4.07
N GLY A 308 -12.81 -39.03 -4.54
CA GLY A 308 -13.09 -40.41 -4.17
C GLY A 308 -11.80 -41.13 -3.80
N ASP A 309 -11.86 -42.45 -3.70
CA ASP A 309 -10.72 -43.30 -3.28
C ASP A 309 -9.45 -43.16 -4.16
N ARG A 310 -9.57 -42.57 -5.35
CA ARG A 310 -8.50 -42.40 -6.34
C ARG A 310 -8.02 -40.96 -6.50
N GLY A 311 -8.42 -40.06 -5.59
CA GLY A 311 -8.10 -38.64 -5.64
C GLY A 311 -9.28 -37.77 -6.06
N CYS A 312 -9.01 -36.49 -6.32
CA CYS A 312 -10.00 -35.45 -6.56
C CYS A 312 -10.11 -35.08 -8.04
N GLY A 313 -11.34 -35.09 -8.56
CA GLY A 313 -11.63 -34.60 -9.90
C GLY A 313 -11.21 -33.14 -10.05
N GLN A 314 -10.58 -32.84 -11.19
CA GLN A 314 -10.20 -31.48 -11.58
C GLN A 314 -11.23 -30.92 -12.57
N TRP A 315 -11.39 -29.61 -12.62
CA TRP A 315 -12.12 -28.90 -13.68
C TRP A 315 -11.26 -27.76 -14.23
N GLN A 316 -11.62 -27.28 -15.41
CA GLN A 316 -11.03 -26.08 -16.01
C GLN A 316 -12.00 -24.91 -15.88
N MET A 317 -11.48 -23.74 -15.55
CA MET A 317 -12.22 -22.48 -15.47
C MET A 317 -11.62 -21.51 -16.48
N TYR A 318 -12.46 -20.86 -17.27
CA TYR A 318 -12.00 -19.85 -18.23
C TYR A 318 -11.99 -18.46 -17.61
N TRP A 319 -11.11 -17.59 -18.12
CA TRP A 319 -11.04 -16.16 -17.75
C TRP A 319 -10.85 -15.94 -16.24
N PHE A 320 -9.95 -16.72 -15.64
CA PHE A 320 -9.75 -16.69 -14.20
C PHE A 320 -8.96 -15.45 -13.78
N MET A 321 -9.53 -14.67 -12.87
CA MET A 321 -8.86 -13.54 -12.21
C MET A 321 -8.78 -13.78 -10.71
N GLY A 322 -7.58 -14.02 -10.18
CA GLY A 322 -7.41 -14.24 -8.73
C GLY A 322 -7.66 -12.96 -7.93
N ILE A 323 -8.38 -13.07 -6.81
CA ILE A 323 -8.72 -11.92 -5.93
C ILE A 323 -8.13 -12.03 -4.52
N TYR A 324 -8.19 -13.21 -3.89
CA TYR A 324 -7.66 -13.43 -2.56
C TYR A 324 -7.37 -14.92 -2.33
N GLU A 325 -6.35 -15.18 -1.52
CA GLU A 325 -6.06 -16.54 -1.05
C GLU A 325 -7.00 -16.93 0.09
N VAL A 326 -7.54 -18.14 0.03
CA VAL A 326 -8.29 -18.74 1.15
C VAL A 326 -7.31 -19.29 2.19
N ILE A 327 -6.24 -19.90 1.69
CA ILE A 327 -5.03 -20.33 2.38
C ILE A 327 -3.86 -20.15 1.40
N PRO A 328 -2.60 -20.12 1.86
CA PRO A 328 -1.46 -19.97 0.97
C PRO A 328 -1.46 -20.98 -0.18
N GLY A 329 -1.43 -20.48 -1.43
CA GLY A 329 -1.46 -21.30 -2.65
C GLY A 329 -2.85 -21.73 -3.12
N LEU A 330 -3.94 -21.37 -2.44
CA LEU A 330 -5.31 -21.59 -2.89
C LEU A 330 -6.05 -20.26 -3.08
N MET A 331 -6.25 -19.89 -4.33
CA MET A 331 -6.82 -18.60 -4.73
C MET A 331 -8.30 -18.73 -5.09
N ASN A 332 -9.14 -17.85 -4.54
CA ASN A 332 -10.46 -17.57 -5.10
C ASN A 332 -10.37 -16.43 -6.11
N GLY A 333 -11.24 -16.48 -7.11
CA GLY A 333 -11.19 -15.56 -8.25
C GLY A 333 -12.56 -15.33 -8.89
N PHE A 334 -12.58 -14.41 -9.85
CA PHE A 334 -13.62 -14.40 -10.87
C PHE A 334 -13.33 -15.47 -11.91
N HIS A 335 -14.37 -16.05 -12.51
CA HIS A 335 -14.21 -16.90 -13.70
C HIS A 335 -15.51 -17.00 -14.52
N GLY A 336 -15.36 -17.44 -15.77
CA GLY A 336 -16.44 -17.77 -16.68
C GLY A 336 -16.85 -19.24 -16.60
N ALA A 337 -17.02 -19.89 -17.76
CA ALA A 337 -17.50 -21.25 -17.81
C ALA A 337 -16.55 -22.25 -17.12
N VAL A 338 -17.13 -23.28 -16.51
CA VAL A 338 -16.39 -24.36 -15.86
C VAL A 338 -16.58 -25.66 -16.63
N LEU A 339 -15.52 -26.19 -17.24
CA LEU A 339 -15.54 -27.43 -18.00
C LEU A 339 -15.13 -28.62 -17.12
N LEU A 340 -16.03 -29.59 -16.99
CA LEU A 340 -15.77 -30.85 -16.29
C LEU A 340 -14.99 -31.83 -17.19
N PRO A 341 -14.29 -32.84 -16.62
CA PRO A 341 -13.51 -33.83 -17.39
C PRO A 341 -14.30 -34.58 -18.48
N GLY A 342 -15.63 -34.67 -18.35
CA GLY A 342 -16.54 -35.27 -19.32
C GLY A 342 -17.04 -34.32 -20.42
N GLY A 343 -16.54 -33.08 -20.50
CA GLY A 343 -16.94 -32.07 -21.48
C GLY A 343 -18.26 -31.34 -21.15
N GLN A 344 -18.85 -31.61 -19.98
CA GLN A 344 -20.05 -30.93 -19.50
C GLN A 344 -19.67 -29.65 -18.75
N TYR A 345 -20.52 -28.62 -18.83
CA TYR A 345 -20.35 -27.42 -18.02
C TYR A 345 -20.89 -27.61 -16.61
N LEU A 346 -20.06 -27.39 -15.58
CA LEU A 346 -20.51 -27.40 -14.19
C LEU A 346 -21.55 -26.29 -14.00
N GLY A 347 -22.71 -26.66 -13.46
CA GLY A 347 -23.81 -25.72 -13.20
C GLY A 347 -24.63 -25.29 -14.41
N GLY A 348 -24.36 -25.75 -15.63
CA GLY A 348 -25.22 -25.52 -16.80
C GLY A 348 -25.53 -24.05 -17.12
N GLY A 349 -24.71 -23.09 -16.68
CA GLY A 349 -24.99 -21.67 -16.82
C GLY A 349 -25.87 -21.06 -15.71
N ASN A 350 -25.97 -21.72 -14.54
CA ASN A 350 -26.65 -21.22 -13.34
C ASN A 350 -25.93 -20.00 -12.77
N VAL A 351 -26.19 -18.85 -13.37
CA VAL A 351 -25.83 -17.52 -12.88
C VAL A 351 -27.05 -16.93 -12.15
N GLY A 352 -26.83 -16.38 -10.94
CA GLY A 352 -27.88 -15.72 -10.14
C GLY A 352 -28.22 -16.41 -8.81
N GLN A 353 -27.47 -17.44 -8.39
CA GLN A 353 -27.61 -18.06 -7.07
C GLN A 353 -26.28 -18.70 -6.62
N PRO A 354 -26.01 -18.82 -5.30
CA PRO A 354 -24.79 -19.44 -4.81
C PRO A 354 -24.60 -20.86 -5.35
N TYR A 355 -23.44 -21.12 -5.96
CA TYR A 355 -23.17 -22.40 -6.65
C TYR A 355 -21.70 -22.82 -6.67
N THR A 356 -20.76 -21.90 -6.46
CA THR A 356 -19.32 -22.20 -6.56
C THR A 356 -18.76 -22.74 -5.23
N PHE A 357 -17.48 -23.10 -5.20
CA PHE A 357 -16.73 -23.42 -3.99
C PHE A 357 -15.95 -22.22 -3.43
N GLY A 358 -16.41 -20.99 -3.70
CA GLY A 358 -15.87 -19.76 -3.14
C GLY A 358 -15.56 -18.67 -4.18
N CYS A 359 -15.34 -19.06 -5.43
CA CYS A 359 -15.14 -18.14 -6.54
C CYS A 359 -16.42 -17.36 -6.90
N VAL A 360 -16.28 -16.31 -7.72
CA VAL A 360 -17.41 -15.54 -8.27
C VAL A 360 -17.54 -15.86 -9.75
N MET A 361 -18.58 -16.60 -10.11
CA MET A 361 -18.81 -17.05 -11.49
C MET A 361 -19.78 -16.11 -12.21
N SER A 362 -19.46 -15.72 -13.44
CA SER A 362 -20.39 -15.07 -14.38
C SER A 362 -20.58 -15.93 -15.64
N ARG A 363 -21.35 -15.43 -16.62
CA ARG A 363 -21.38 -16.06 -17.95
C ARG A 363 -20.04 -15.91 -18.63
N ASP A 364 -19.70 -16.84 -19.53
CA ASP A 364 -18.37 -16.89 -20.15
C ASP A 364 -18.00 -15.61 -20.91
N ASP A 365 -18.95 -15.06 -21.68
CA ASP A 365 -18.80 -13.80 -22.42
C ASP A 365 -18.64 -12.58 -21.50
N GLN A 366 -19.33 -12.58 -20.35
CA GLN A 366 -19.21 -11.53 -19.34
C GLN A 366 -17.89 -11.64 -18.58
N ALA A 367 -17.44 -12.87 -18.27
CA ALA A 367 -16.16 -13.11 -17.65
C ALA A 367 -15.01 -12.67 -18.56
N GLN A 368 -15.09 -12.97 -19.86
CA GLN A 368 -14.12 -12.48 -20.84
C GLN A 368 -14.08 -10.94 -20.88
N GLN A 369 -15.25 -10.27 -20.94
CA GLN A 369 -15.31 -8.81 -20.91
C GLN A 369 -14.67 -8.21 -19.66
N LEU A 370 -14.95 -8.81 -18.49
CA LEU A 370 -14.35 -8.36 -17.22
C LEU A 370 -12.83 -8.61 -17.20
N TYR A 371 -12.38 -9.76 -17.69
CA TYR A 371 -10.98 -10.16 -17.79
C TYR A 371 -10.16 -9.22 -18.67
N GLU A 372 -10.72 -8.80 -19.80
CA GLU A 372 -10.06 -7.87 -20.71
C GLU A 372 -10.04 -6.43 -20.17
N TRP A 373 -11.03 -6.04 -19.35
CA TRP A 373 -11.16 -4.68 -18.82
C TRP A 373 -10.42 -4.46 -17.49
N ALA A 374 -10.39 -5.45 -16.60
CA ALA A 374 -9.89 -5.31 -15.23
C ALA A 374 -8.39 -5.59 -15.15
N ALA A 375 -7.54 -4.56 -15.16
CA ALA A 375 -6.12 -4.75 -14.94
C ALA A 375 -5.82 -5.26 -13.51
N GLU A 376 -4.67 -5.93 -13.31
CA GLU A 376 -4.14 -6.21 -11.98
C GLU A 376 -4.07 -4.92 -11.15
N GLY A 377 -4.49 -4.98 -9.89
CA GLY A 377 -4.65 -3.82 -9.00
C GLY A 377 -6.04 -3.18 -9.05
N THR A 378 -6.93 -3.57 -9.97
CA THR A 378 -8.33 -3.13 -9.93
C THR A 378 -8.98 -3.56 -8.61
N VAL A 379 -9.56 -2.63 -7.85
CA VAL A 379 -10.13 -2.90 -6.52
C VAL A 379 -11.44 -3.68 -6.66
N VAL A 380 -11.61 -4.70 -5.80
CA VAL A 380 -12.78 -5.56 -5.73
C VAL A 380 -13.41 -5.46 -4.34
N GLU A 381 -14.58 -4.85 -4.25
CA GLU A 381 -15.34 -4.72 -3.01
C GLU A 381 -16.49 -5.74 -2.98
N ILE A 382 -16.34 -6.75 -2.14
CA ILE A 382 -17.33 -7.81 -1.96
C ILE A 382 -18.16 -7.51 -0.71
N ILE A 383 -19.40 -7.09 -0.92
CA ILE A 383 -20.32 -6.66 0.14
C ILE A 383 -21.29 -7.76 0.53
N SER A 384 -21.71 -7.74 1.79
CA SER A 384 -22.79 -8.60 2.29
C SER A 384 -23.42 -8.07 3.56
N ASN A 385 -24.42 -8.76 4.10
CA ASN A 385 -24.97 -8.49 5.44
C ASN A 385 -23.89 -8.47 6.54
N GLU A 386 -22.80 -9.21 6.36
CA GLU A 386 -21.70 -9.31 7.32
C GLU A 386 -20.62 -8.23 7.11
N PHE A 387 -20.59 -7.61 5.92
CA PHE A 387 -19.58 -6.62 5.53
C PHE A 387 -20.25 -5.54 4.67
N GLN A 388 -20.59 -4.43 5.32
CA GLN A 388 -21.28 -3.31 4.68
C GLN A 388 -20.32 -2.55 3.73
N PRO A 389 -20.85 -1.90 2.68
CA PRO A 389 -20.07 -1.13 1.72
C PRO A 389 -19.33 0.01 2.41
N GLN A 390 -18.04 0.12 2.12
CA GLN A 390 -17.17 1.17 2.67
C GLN A 390 -17.02 2.33 1.67
N SER A 391 -17.03 2.06 0.37
CA SER A 391 -16.97 3.10 -0.66
C SER A 391 -18.34 3.66 -1.06
N ASP A 392 -18.36 4.86 -1.65
CA ASP A 392 -19.57 5.45 -2.24
C ASP A 392 -20.11 4.61 -3.40
N LEU A 393 -19.22 4.05 -4.22
CA LEU A 393 -19.60 3.13 -5.30
C LEU A 393 -20.17 1.82 -4.77
N GLY A 394 -19.65 1.30 -3.66
CA GLY A 394 -20.20 0.14 -2.97
C GLY A 394 -21.63 0.39 -2.46
N ARG A 395 -21.88 1.58 -1.90
CA ARG A 395 -23.23 2.01 -1.50
C ARG A 395 -24.17 2.16 -2.69
N ALA A 396 -23.71 2.81 -3.76
CA ALA A 396 -24.49 2.97 -4.99
C ALA A 396 -24.85 1.61 -5.63
N ALA A 397 -23.90 0.67 -5.68
CA ALA A 397 -24.14 -0.67 -6.18
C ALA A 397 -25.11 -1.46 -5.30
N ALA A 398 -25.02 -1.33 -3.97
CA ALA A 398 -25.98 -1.93 -3.05
C ALA A 398 -27.41 -1.44 -3.34
N GLU A 399 -27.60 -0.12 -3.45
CA GLU A 399 -28.91 0.47 -3.79
C GLU A 399 -29.42 0.00 -5.16
N LEU A 400 -28.55 0.04 -6.17
CA LEU A 400 -28.86 -0.36 -7.55
C LEU A 400 -29.30 -1.82 -7.66
N THR A 401 -28.71 -2.71 -6.84
CA THR A 401 -28.90 -4.16 -6.95
C THR A 401 -29.98 -4.70 -6.01
N GLY A 402 -30.69 -3.83 -5.28
CA GLY A 402 -31.81 -4.22 -4.41
C GLY A 402 -31.49 -4.29 -2.92
N GLY A 403 -30.39 -3.68 -2.48
CA GLY A 403 -29.98 -3.55 -1.10
C GLY A 403 -28.99 -4.62 -0.62
N ILE A 404 -28.82 -4.68 0.70
CA ILE A 404 -28.00 -5.69 1.41
C ILE A 404 -28.91 -6.54 2.27
#